data_AF-W1Y8E5-F1
#
_entry.id   AF-W1Y8E5-F1
#
_cell.length_a   1.000
_cell.length_b   1.000
_cell.length_c   1.000
_cell.angle_alpha   90.00
_cell.angle_beta   90.00
_cell.angle_gamma   90.00
#
_symmetry.space_group_name_H-M   'P 1'
#
loop_
_entity.id
_entity.type
_entity.pdbx_description
1 polymer ?
#
loop_
_entity_poly.entity_id
_entity_poly.type
_entity_poly.pdbx_seq_one_letter_code
_entity_poly.pdbx_strand_id
1 'polypeptide(L)' 'EVIADWKVGDTAIHSKWGNGKVINVAGEGAGMKLTIEFPTQGVRVVMAKFAPVKKG' A
#
# COMPACT_ATOMS: atom_id res chain seq x y z
N GLU A 1 -17.15 0.70 -3.76
CA GLU A 1 -15.87 0.21 -3.21
C GLU A 1 -15.17 1.40 -2.58
N VAL A 2 -14.99 1.42 -1.26
CA VAL A 2 -14.37 2.56 -0.57
C VAL A 2 -12.86 2.37 -0.70
N ILE A 3 -12.25 3.13 -1.60
CA ILE A 3 -10.79 3.17 -1.74
C ILE A 3 -10.29 3.91 -0.50
N ALA A 4 -9.60 3.20 0.39
CA ALA A 4 -9.08 3.78 1.61
C ALA A 4 -8.18 4.97 1.26
N ASP A 5 -8.35 6.09 1.96
CA ASP A 5 -7.49 7.27 1.81
C ASP A 5 -6.11 6.97 2.40
N TRP A 6 -5.22 6.45 1.54
CA TRP A 6 -3.86 6.10 1.88
C TRP A 6 -2.97 7.34 1.90
N LYS A 7 -2.09 7.41 2.90
CA LYS A 7 -1.13 8.49 3.08
C LYS A 7 0.27 7.93 3.30
N VAL A 8 1.26 8.73 2.95
CA VAL A 8 2.65 8.43 3.28
C VAL A 8 2.78 8.35 4.81
N GLY A 9 3.38 7.27 5.29
CA GLY A 9 3.49 6.93 6.71
C GLY A 9 2.49 5.87 7.18
N ASP A 10 1.42 5.59 6.43
CA ASP A 10 0.45 4.57 6.79
C ASP A 10 1.09 3.17 6.82
N THR A 11 0.57 2.30 7.68
CA THR A 11 0.96 0.88 7.69
C THR A 11 0.05 0.10 6.77
N ALA A 12 0.64 -0.62 5.81
CA ALA A 12 -0.03 -1.52 4.90
C ALA A 12 0.28 -2.98 5.28
N ILE A 13 -0.74 -3.74 5.61
CA ILE A 13 -0.63 -5.16 5.95
C ILE A 13 -0.97 -5.99 4.71
N HIS A 14 0.02 -6.68 4.17
CA HIS A 14 -0.13 -7.59 3.03
C HIS A 14 -0.06 -9.04 3.50
N SER A 15 -0.93 -9.90 2.97
CA SER A 15 -1.03 -11.32 3.39
C SER A 15 0.27 -12.11 3.20
N LYS A 16 1.06 -11.80 2.15
CA LYS A 16 2.32 -12.50 1.85
C LYS A 16 3.57 -11.83 2.41
N TRP A 17 3.53 -10.51 2.59
CA TRP A 17 4.73 -9.71 2.88
C TRP A 17 4.72 -9.15 4.31
N GLY A 18 3.61 -9.33 5.03
CA GLY A 18 3.42 -8.80 6.36
C GLY A 18 3.20 -7.29 6.32
N ASN A 19 3.70 -6.62 7.35
CA ASN A 19 3.47 -5.20 7.56
C ASN A 19 4.55 -4.41 6.81
N GLY A 20 4.12 -3.45 6.00
CA GLY A 20 4.99 -2.51 5.32
C GLY A 20 4.53 -1.08 5.56
N LYS A 21 5.42 -0.12 5.32
CA LYS A 21 5.17 1.31 5.48
C LYS A 21 4.96 1.95 4.12
N VAL A 22 3.86 2.66 3.94
CA VAL A 22 3.63 3.47 2.73
C VAL A 22 4.63 4.61 2.73
N ILE A 23 5.48 4.66 1.71
CA ILE A 23 6.48 5.72 1.54
C ILE A 23 6.14 6.67 0.39
N ASN A 24 5.24 6.27 -0.51
CA ASN A 24 4.72 7.13 -1.56
C ASN A 24 3.30 6.73 -1.95
N VAL A 25 2.50 7.72 -2.33
CA VAL A 25 1.13 7.57 -2.83
C VAL A 25 1.03 8.39 -4.11
N ALA A 26 0.67 7.74 -5.22
CA ALA A 26 0.54 8.39 -6.51
C ALA A 26 -0.79 8.05 -7.19
N GLY A 27 -1.46 9.07 -7.72
CA GLY A 27 -2.76 8.94 -8.35
C GLY A 27 -3.90 8.82 -7.34
N GLU A 28 -5.12 8.74 -7.85
CA GLU A 28 -6.35 8.79 -7.06
C GLU A 28 -7.32 7.70 -7.50
N GLY A 29 -8.25 7.37 -6.61
CA GLY A 29 -9.29 6.39 -6.89
C GLY A 29 -8.74 5.05 -7.38
N ALA A 30 -9.32 4.52 -8.46
CA ALA A 30 -9.02 3.19 -8.98
C ALA A 30 -7.57 3.03 -9.51
N GLY A 31 -6.88 4.14 -9.80
CA GLY A 31 -5.52 4.16 -10.31
C GLY A 31 -4.45 4.40 -9.25
N MET A 32 -4.82 4.48 -7.96
CA MET A 32 -3.90 4.77 -6.88
C MET A 32 -2.80 3.71 -6.77
N LYS A 33 -1.55 4.16 -6.84
CA LYS A 33 -0.33 3.37 -6.66
C LYS A 33 0.27 3.70 -5.31
N LEU A 34 0.50 2.65 -4.52
CA LEU A 34 1.15 2.72 -3.23
C LEU A 34 2.55 2.16 -3.38
N THR A 35 3.54 2.95 -2.99
CA THR A 35 4.90 2.46 -2.80
C THR A 35 5.04 2.12 -1.33
N ILE A 36 5.26 0.85 -1.03
CA ILE A 36 5.31 0.32 0.32
C ILE A 36 6.69 -0.30 0.53
N GLU A 37 7.36 0.10 1.60
CA GLU A 37 8.57 -0.54 2.08
C GLU A 37 8.20 -1.65 3.05
N PHE A 38 8.51 -2.89 2.67
CA PHE A 38 8.36 -4.06 3.52
C PHE A 38 9.73 -4.45 4.10
N PRO A 39 9.89 -4.59 5.42
CA PRO A 39 11.18 -4.94 6.03
C PRO A 39 11.78 -6.24 5.49
N THR A 40 10.94 -7.18 5.07
CA THR A 40 11.33 -8.52 4.59
C THR A 40 11.45 -8.62 3.07
N GLN A 41 11.00 -7.61 2.30
CA GLN A 41 10.93 -7.66 0.84
C GLN A 41 11.49 -6.42 0.14
N GLY A 42 11.87 -5.39 0.90
CA GLY A 42 12.27 -4.08 0.38
C GLY A 42 11.09 -3.27 -0.15
N VAL A 43 11.38 -2.34 -1.05
CA VAL A 43 10.39 -1.42 -1.63
C VAL A 43 9.60 -2.12 -2.75
N ARG A 44 8.27 -2.09 -2.66
CA ARG A 44 7.33 -2.63 -3.64
C ARG A 44 6.32 -1.57 -4.05
N VAL A 45 5.96 -1.54 -5.32
CA VAL A 45 4.87 -0.71 -5.84
C VAL A 45 3.67 -1.60 -6.11
N VAL A 46 2.53 -1.25 -5.51
CA VAL A 46 1.28 -1.98 -5.67
C VAL A 46 0.15 -1.03 -6.06
N MET A 47 -0.83 -1.55 -6.79
CA MET A 47 -2.06 -0.80 -7.07
C MET A 47 -3.08 -1.07 -5.97
N ALA A 48 -3.55 -0.01 -5.30
CA ALA A 48 -4.46 -0.13 -4.16
C ALA A 48 -5.74 -0.91 -4.49
N LYS A 49 -6.22 -0.83 -5.74
CA LYS A 49 -7.40 -1.54 -6.22
C LYS A 49 -7.20 -3.06 -6.34
N PHE A 50 -6.00 -3.52 -6.69
CA PHE A 50 -5.74 -4.93 -6.99
C PHE A 50 -4.97 -5.64 -5.88
N ALA A 51 -4.30 -4.89 -5.02
CA ALA A 51 -3.47 -5.45 -3.97
C ALA A 51 -4.33 -5.82 -2.76
N PRO A 52 -4.17 -7.04 -2.19
CA PRO A 52 -4.84 -7.44 -0.96
C PRO A 52 -4.13 -6.83 0.26
N VAL A 53 -4.07 -5.49 0.30
CA VAL A 53 -3.46 -4.70 1.37
C VAL A 53 -4.56 -4.11 2.25
N LYS A 54 -4.39 -4.24 3.56
CA LYS A 54 -5.26 -3.59 4.56
C LYS A 54 -4.49 -2.48 5.25
N LYS A 55 -5.16 -1.36 5.53
CA LYS A 55 -4.60 -0.33 6.39
C LYS A 55 -4.58 -0.87 7.83
N GLY A 56 -3.39 -0.90 8.42
CA GLY A 56 -3.14 -1.33 9.80
C GLY A 56 -3.33 -0.22 10.82
#